data_AF-A0AAD7AFS8-F1
#
_entry.id   AF-A0AAD7AFS8-F1
#
_cell.length_a   1.000
_cell.length_b   1.000
_cell.length_c   1.000
_cell.angle_alpha   90.00
_cell.angle_beta   90.00
_cell.angle_gamma   90.00
#
_symmetry.space_group_name_H-M   'P 1'
#
loop_
_entity.id
_entity.type
_entity.pdbx_description
1 polymer ?
#
loop_
_entity_poly.entity_id
_entity_poly.type
_entity_poly.pdbx_seq_one_letter_code
_entity_poly.pdbx_strand_id
1 'polypeptide(L)'
;MLAVEPGLQTAGLGRAILAEAEKRAKEVWGVASMRMTVIAQQEKLIQWYERRGYTKTGLTRTFPVDTGVRTPLRDDLHLVLFRKRI
;
A
#
# COMPACT_ATOMS: atom_id res chain seq x y z
N MET A 1 -1.04 -6.97 -2.07
CA MET A 1 -0.98 -5.89 -3.09
C MET A 1 -2.41 -5.49 -3.40
N LEU A 2 -2.74 -4.19 -3.40
CA LEU A 2 -4.03 -3.70 -3.90
C LEU A 2 -3.84 -3.35 -5.37
N ALA A 3 -4.64 -3.97 -6.24
CA ALA A 3 -4.60 -3.74 -7.67
C ALA A 3 -6.03 -3.60 -8.18
N VAL A 4 -6.19 -2.74 -9.18
CA VAL A 4 -7.41 -2.64 -9.98
C VAL A 4 -6.99 -2.75 -11.43
N GLU A 5 -7.89 -3.27 -12.26
CA GLU A 5 -7.67 -3.33 -13.70
C GLU A 5 -7.36 -1.93 -14.25
N PRO A 6 -6.35 -1.77 -15.15
CA PRO A 6 -5.96 -0.46 -15.68
C PRO A 6 -7.12 0.34 -16.27
N GLY A 7 -8.00 -0.29 -17.04
CA GLY A 7 -9.17 0.37 -17.65
C GLY A 7 -10.22 0.85 -16.63
N LEU A 8 -10.17 0.34 -15.40
CA LEU A 8 -11.06 0.71 -14.30
C LEU A 8 -10.37 1.61 -13.26
N GLN A 9 -9.12 2.00 -13.52
CA GLN A 9 -8.47 3.04 -12.73
C GLN A 9 -9.26 4.35 -12.87
N THR A 10 -9.26 5.17 -11.83
CA THR A 10 -10.04 6.43 -11.72
C THR A 10 -11.55 6.31 -11.50
N ALA A 11 -12.17 5.13 -11.70
CA ALA A 11 -13.58 4.88 -11.38
C ALA A 11 -13.90 4.77 -9.87
N GLY A 12 -12.96 5.14 -8.99
CA GLY A 12 -13.15 5.07 -7.54
C GLY A 12 -13.01 3.67 -6.91
N LEU A 13 -12.88 2.59 -7.69
CA LEU A 13 -12.79 1.22 -7.18
C LEU A 13 -11.68 1.01 -6.16
N GLY A 14 -10.47 1.53 -6.41
CA GLY A 14 -9.37 1.40 -5.46
C GLY A 14 -9.68 2.05 -4.10
N ARG A 15 -10.46 3.15 -4.09
CA ARG A 15 -10.92 3.79 -2.85
C ARG A 15 -11.96 2.92 -2.14
N ALA A 16 -12.92 2.37 -2.88
CA ALA A 16 -13.98 1.51 -2.34
C ALA A 16 -13.40 0.24 -1.71
N ILE A 17 -12.49 -0.44 -2.43
CA ILE A 17 -11.80 -1.64 -1.95
C ILE A 17 -11.02 -1.35 -0.67
N LEU A 18 -10.28 -0.24 -0.63
CA LEU A 18 -9.51 0.14 0.55
C LEU A 18 -10.42 0.41 1.75
N ALA A 19 -11.50 1.19 1.55
CA ALA A 19 -12.43 1.51 2.62
C ALA A 19 -13.13 0.26 3.19
N GLU A 20 -13.53 -0.67 2.33
CA GLU A 20 -14.16 -1.92 2.77
C GLU A 20 -13.17 -2.81 3.52
N ALA A 21 -11.91 -2.87 3.08
CA ALA A 21 -10.86 -3.59 3.80
C ALA A 21 -10.61 -3.01 5.20
N GLU A 22 -10.56 -1.68 5.32
CA GLU A 22 -10.42 -0.99 6.61
C GLU A 22 -11.61 -1.27 7.54
N LYS A 23 -12.84 -1.17 7.02
CA LYS A 23 -14.06 -1.49 7.75
C LYS A 23 -14.04 -2.94 8.25
N ARG A 24 -13.75 -3.90 7.36
CA ARG A 24 -13.73 -5.32 7.70
C ARG A 24 -12.66 -5.65 8.74
N ALA A 25 -11.47 -5.04 8.63
CA ALA A 25 -10.42 -5.23 9.62
C ALA A 25 -10.85 -4.76 11.01
N LYS A 26 -11.56 -3.63 11.11
CA LYS A 26 -12.13 -3.16 12.37
C LYS A 26 -13.21 -4.08 12.90
N GLU A 27 -14.18 -4.45 12.07
CA GLU A 27 -15.36 -5.23 12.48
C GLU A 27 -15.02 -6.67 12.85
N VAL A 28 -14.13 -7.32 12.09
CA VAL A 28 -13.84 -8.75 12.26
C VAL A 28 -12.67 -8.99 13.20
N TRP A 29 -11.64 -8.14 13.15
CA TRP A 29 -10.43 -8.34 13.95
C TRP A 29 -10.30 -7.38 15.13
N GLY A 30 -11.15 -6.36 15.23
CA GLY A 30 -11.09 -5.39 16.33
C GLY A 30 -9.81 -4.56 16.37
N VAL A 31 -9.09 -4.45 15.26
CA VAL A 31 -7.81 -3.73 15.21
C VAL A 31 -8.02 -2.22 15.08
N ALA A 32 -7.16 -1.44 15.74
CA ALA A 32 -7.25 0.02 15.75
C ALA A 32 -6.42 0.71 14.62
N SER A 33 -5.67 -0.08 13.83
CA SER A 33 -4.85 0.46 12.75
C SER A 33 -4.57 -0.54 11.64
N MET A 34 -4.47 -0.04 10.42
CA MET A 34 -4.03 -0.79 9.25
C MET A 34 -2.62 -0.35 8.85
N ARG A 35 -1.77 -1.31 8.49
CA ARG A 35 -0.42 -1.09 7.99
C ARG A 35 -0.28 -1.61 6.56
N MET A 36 0.56 -0.96 5.77
CA MET A 36 0.90 -1.40 4.41
C MET A 36 2.32 -0.98 4.05
N THR A 37 2.92 -1.70 3.10
CA THR A 37 4.22 -1.36 2.51
C THR A 37 4.04 -0.91 1.06
N VAL A 38 4.69 0.18 0.69
CA VAL A 38 4.65 0.76 -0.66
C VAL A 38 6.08 0.85 -1.20
N ILE A 39 6.29 0.63 -2.49
CA ILE A 39 7.60 0.85 -3.12
C ILE A 39 7.90 2.35 -3.11
N ALA A 40 9.06 2.74 -2.59
CA ALA A 40 9.44 4.13 -2.40
C ALA A 40 9.42 4.96 -3.69
N GLN A 41 9.79 4.34 -4.82
CA GLN A 41 9.80 4.96 -6.15
C GLN A 41 8.41 5.19 -6.75
N GLN A 42 7.33 4.68 -6.14
CA GLN A 42 5.96 4.91 -6.61
C GLN A 42 5.32 6.14 -5.97
N GLU A 43 5.86 7.33 -6.27
CA GLU A 43 5.41 8.60 -5.68
C GLU A 43 3.91 8.87 -5.83
N LYS A 44 3.34 8.57 -7.01
CA LYS A 44 1.90 8.74 -7.26
C LYS A 44 1.06 7.89 -6.30
N LEU A 45 1.51 6.67 -6.00
CA LEU A 45 0.83 5.75 -5.09
C LEU A 45 1.02 6.16 -3.63
N ILE A 46 2.21 6.65 -3.27
CA ILE A 46 2.47 7.26 -1.96
C ILE A 46 1.49 8.40 -1.69
N GLN A 47 1.44 9.39 -2.59
CA GLN A 47 0.54 10.54 -2.44
C GLN A 47 -0.94 10.10 -2.43
N TRP A 48 -1.28 9.05 -3.18
CA TRP A 48 -2.63 8.48 -3.16
C TRP A 48 -2.99 7.96 -1.76
N TYR A 49 -2.12 7.19 -1.11
CA TYR A 49 -2.34 6.69 0.25
C TYR A 49 -2.35 7.80 1.29
N GLU A 50 -1.49 8.81 1.16
CA GLU A 50 -1.46 9.99 2.04
C GLU A 50 -2.80 10.72 2.04
N ARG A 51 -3.38 10.97 0.85
CA ARG A 51 -4.73 11.55 0.71
C ARG A 51 -5.86 10.72 1.33
N ARG A 52 -5.60 9.46 1.69
CA ARG A 52 -6.56 8.53 2.32
C ARG A 52 -6.34 8.38 3.83
N GLY A 53 -5.43 9.17 4.40
CA GLY A 53 -5.16 9.21 5.84
C GLY A 53 -4.05 8.25 6.29
N TYR A 54 -3.32 7.63 5.37
CA TYR A 54 -2.12 6.88 5.72
C TYR A 54 -0.94 7.83 5.91
N THR A 55 -0.14 7.57 6.93
CA THR A 55 1.08 8.33 7.21
C THR A 55 2.29 7.41 7.17
N LYS A 56 3.40 7.89 6.61
CA LYS A 56 4.70 7.20 6.69
C LYS A 56 5.07 7.00 8.15
N THR A 57 5.52 5.80 8.51
CA THR A 57 5.98 5.52 9.88
C THR A 57 7.45 5.81 10.09
N GLY A 58 8.18 6.25 9.05
CA GLY A 58 9.64 6.36 9.04
C GLY A 58 10.39 5.02 8.94
N LEU A 59 9.67 3.90 8.94
CA LEU A 59 10.27 2.57 8.81
C LEU A 59 10.34 2.17 7.33
N THR A 60 11.46 1.57 6.95
CA THR A 60 11.67 0.99 5.62
C THR A 60 12.04 -0.49 5.72
N ARG A 61 11.87 -1.22 4.62
CA ARG A 61 12.35 -2.60 4.45
C ARG A 61 13.04 -2.73 3.10
N THR A 62 14.03 -3.59 3.02
CA THR A 62 14.64 -3.96 1.74
C THR A 62 13.59 -4.57 0.82
N PHE A 63 13.70 -4.27 -0.47
CA PHE A 63 12.85 -4.92 -1.46
C PHE A 63 13.22 -6.40 -1.53
N PRO A 64 12.24 -7.33 -1.47
CA PRO A 64 12.54 -8.75 -1.50
C PRO A 64 13.14 -9.14 -2.85
N VAL A 65 14.30 -9.78 -2.81
CA VAL A 65 15.01 -10.30 -3.98
C VAL A 65 14.99 -11.83 -3.89
N ASP A 66 13.79 -12.43 -3.93
CA ASP A 66 13.67 -13.90 -3.90
C ASP A 66 14.01 -14.50 -5.27
N THR A 67 14.67 -15.65 -5.25
CA THR A 67 15.34 -16.38 -6.35
C THR A 67 14.42 -16.97 -7.44
N GLY A 68 13.24 -16.38 -7.65
CA GLY A 68 12.32 -16.71 -8.74
C GLY A 68 11.61 -15.49 -9.35
N VAL A 69 11.88 -14.30 -8.83
CA VAL A 69 11.37 -13.03 -9.38
C VAL A 69 12.41 -12.50 -10.38
N ARG A 70 11.96 -12.02 -11.53
CA ARG A 70 12.81 -11.29 -12.48
C ARG A 70 13.64 -10.26 -11.71
N THR A 71 14.94 -10.23 -11.97
CA THR A 71 15.86 -9.25 -11.39
C THR A 71 15.24 -7.86 -11.48
N PRO A 72 15.14 -7.12 -10.37
CA PRO A 72 14.57 -5.80 -10.41
C PRO A 72 15.32 -4.92 -11.39
N LEU A 73 14.59 -4.11 -12.17
CA LEU A 73 15.20 -3.19 -13.15
C LEU A 73 15.95 -2.02 -12.49
N ARG A 74 15.89 -1.93 -11.16
CA ARG A 74 16.51 -0.89 -10.34
C ARG A 74 17.07 -1.51 -9.06
N ASP A 75 18.20 -1.00 -8.62
CA ASP A 75 18.92 -1.40 -7.41
C ASP A 75 18.50 -0.61 -6.15
N ASP A 76 17.86 0.55 -6.33
CA ASP A 76 17.42 1.45 -5.25
C ASP A 76 16.06 1.09 -4.62
N LEU A 77 15.47 -0.05 -5.01
CA LEU A 77 14.14 -0.44 -4.54
C LEU A 77 14.14 -0.73 -3.04
N HIS A 78 13.23 -0.06 -2.35
CA HIS A 78 12.91 -0.35 -0.96
C HIS A 78 11.44 -0.08 -0.69
N LEU A 79 10.94 -0.69 0.38
CA LEU A 79 9.57 -0.56 0.83
C LEU A 79 9.51 0.46 1.97
N VAL A 80 8.59 1.42 1.87
CA VAL A 80 8.23 2.35 2.94
C VAL A 80 6.97 1.86 3.65
N LEU A 81 6.97 1.87 4.98
CA LEU A 81 5.83 1.44 5.78
C LEU A 81 4.90 2.63 6.05
N PHE A 82 3.62 2.42 5.84
CA PHE A 82 2.54 3.34 6.15
C PHE A 82 1.61 2.76 7.21
N ARG A 83 0.98 3.66 7.99
CA ARG A 83 -0.04 3.33 8.98
C ARG A 83 -1.20 4.31 8.90
N LYS A 84 -2.42 3.80 9.10
CA LYS A 84 -3.64 4.59 9.31
C LYS A 84 -4.41 4.02 10.50
N ARG A 85 -4.99 4.86 11.34
CA ARG A 85 -5.95 4.43 12.38
C ARG A 85 -7.32 4.19 11.74
N ILE A 86 -7.96 3.08 12.07
CA ILE A 86 -9.25 2.62 11.50
C ILE A 86 -10.24 2.28 12.61
#